data_AF-A0A5J4W9F3-F1
#
_entry.id   AF-A0A5J4W9F3-F1
#
_cell.length_a   1.000
_cell.length_b   1.000
_cell.length_c   1.000
_cell.angle_alpha   90.00
_cell.angle_beta   90.00
_cell.angle_gamma   90.00
#
_symmetry.space_group_name_H-M   'P 1'
#
loop_
_entity.id
_entity.type
_entity.pdbx_description
1 polymer ?
#
loop_
_entity_poly.entity_id
_entity_poly.type
_entity_poly.pdbx_seq_one_letter_code
_entity_poly.pdbx_strand_id
1 'polypeptide(L)'
;MQHPSLLQTPPLKIEQMQFVQQSVRQYKNVKQPALNLFVQFSSALRAVRSILEQESDMITREFKNINKDIQTNISQLINILITEPEDIDLMILSGLILEIIDIVRRTPIDQVPWKLLLTLNKITEIGSTEQVHVIKEMKIMQIFAPSLKHSDEDIQKEVLEVINNIIKKGWNMVIDIYKATSWQSQMSTGDRAIGYNQDHQRENIDEQEDPQLYYARFANFIGFTLYTWILVSN
;
A
#
# COMPACT_ATOMS: atom_id res chain seq x y z
N MET A 1 7.39 14.63 8.36
CA MET A 1 7.30 14.65 6.89
C MET A 1 5.92 15.17 6.51
N GLN A 2 5.85 16.24 5.72
CA GLN A 2 4.60 16.77 5.19
C GLN A 2 4.03 15.77 4.18
N HIS A 3 2.76 15.40 4.31
CA HIS A 3 2.06 14.66 3.25
C HIS A 3 2.22 15.45 1.95
N PRO A 4 2.46 14.82 0.78
CA PRO A 4 2.28 15.53 -0.49
C PRO A 4 0.85 16.06 -0.51
N SER A 5 0.72 17.39 -0.40
CA SER A 5 -0.57 18.06 -0.39
C SER A 5 -1.28 17.71 -1.69
N LEU A 6 -2.44 17.08 -1.58
CA LEU A 6 -3.27 16.76 -2.74
C LEU A 6 -3.59 18.06 -3.47
N LEU A 7 -3.45 18.05 -4.80
CA LEU A 7 -3.83 19.19 -5.62
C LEU A 7 -5.32 19.45 -5.43
N GLN A 8 -5.68 20.66 -4.99
CA GLN A 8 -7.07 21.10 -4.94
C GLN A 8 -7.64 21.07 -6.36
N THR A 9 -8.82 20.49 -6.51
CA THR A 9 -9.51 20.41 -7.81
C THR A 9 -10.83 21.13 -7.74
N PRO A 10 -11.15 21.98 -8.73
CA PRO A 10 -12.42 22.67 -8.76
C PRO A 10 -13.58 21.66 -8.87
N PRO A 11 -14.75 22.00 -8.30
CA PRO A 11 -15.94 21.16 -8.40
C PRO A 11 -16.35 20.99 -9.87
N LEU A 12 -16.68 19.75 -10.26
CA LEU A 12 -17.12 19.41 -11.61
C LEU A 12 -18.65 19.35 -11.72
N LYS A 13 -19.14 19.77 -12.88
CA LYS A 13 -20.55 19.59 -13.28
C LYS A 13 -20.82 18.16 -13.75
N ILE A 14 -22.09 17.79 -13.81
CA ILE A 14 -22.49 16.42 -14.15
C ILE A 14 -22.10 16.03 -15.57
N GLU A 15 -22.17 16.97 -16.52
CA GLU A 15 -21.81 16.74 -17.91
C GLU A 15 -20.30 16.46 -18.05
N GLN A 16 -19.49 17.15 -17.24
CA GLN A 16 -18.05 16.92 -17.20
C GLN A 16 -17.73 15.54 -16.63
N MET A 17 -18.50 15.07 -15.64
CA MET A 17 -18.35 13.73 -15.09
C MET A 17 -18.78 12.63 -16.05
N GLN A 18 -19.85 12.85 -16.82
CA GLN A 18 -20.25 11.94 -17.89
C GLN A 18 -19.14 11.84 -18.95
N PHE A 19 -18.47 12.94 -19.29
CA PHE A 19 -17.32 12.91 -20.19
C PHE A 19 -16.15 12.09 -19.62
N VAL A 20 -15.82 12.26 -18.33
CA VAL A 20 -14.79 11.44 -17.66
C VAL A 20 -15.18 9.95 -17.68
N GLN A 21 -16.44 9.63 -17.37
CA GLN A 21 -16.95 8.26 -17.40
C GLN A 21 -16.83 7.63 -18.80
N GLN A 22 -17.22 8.36 -19.84
CA GLN A 22 -17.10 7.90 -21.23
C GLN A 22 -15.63 7.67 -21.59
N SER A 23 -14.75 8.59 -21.21
CA SER A 23 -13.31 8.47 -21.45
C SER A 23 -12.76 7.20 -20.80
N VAL A 24 -13.08 6.93 -19.53
CA VAL A 24 -12.66 5.70 -18.82
C VAL A 24 -13.14 4.44 -19.54
N ARG A 25 -14.39 4.44 -20.04
CA ARG A 25 -14.96 3.28 -20.75
C ARG A 25 -14.28 2.99 -22.09
N GLN A 26 -13.60 3.96 -22.71
CA GLN A 26 -12.86 3.74 -23.96
C GLN A 26 -11.63 2.84 -23.75
N TYR A 27 -11.10 2.73 -22.52
CA TYR A 27 -9.91 1.92 -22.23
C TYR A 27 -10.19 0.43 -22.00
N LYS A 28 -11.45 -0.04 -22.15
CA LYS A 28 -11.83 -1.45 -21.91
C LYS A 28 -11.01 -2.49 -22.64
N ASN A 29 -10.42 -2.12 -23.79
CA ASN A 29 -9.64 -3.03 -24.63
C ASN A 29 -8.13 -2.82 -24.50
N VAL A 30 -7.67 -1.92 -23.63
CA VAL A 30 -6.24 -1.70 -23.39
C VAL A 30 -5.68 -2.90 -22.63
N LYS A 31 -4.58 -3.45 -23.15
CA LYS A 31 -3.94 -4.66 -22.62
C LYS A 31 -2.57 -4.43 -22.02
N GLN A 32 -2.00 -3.25 -22.20
CA GLN A 32 -0.66 -2.93 -21.74
C GLN A 32 -0.68 -1.72 -20.81
N PRO A 33 0.02 -1.81 -19.67
CA PRO A 33 0.21 -0.69 -18.77
C PRO A 33 1.08 0.37 -19.44
N ALA A 34 0.75 1.63 -19.19
CA ALA A 34 1.49 2.77 -19.72
C ALA A 34 1.33 3.97 -18.79
N LEU A 35 2.39 4.78 -18.65
CA LEU A 35 2.38 5.93 -17.76
C LEU A 35 1.24 6.92 -18.08
N ASN A 36 1.04 7.23 -19.37
CA ASN A 36 -0.01 8.14 -19.83
C ASN A 36 -1.41 7.63 -19.48
N LEU A 37 -1.64 6.33 -19.57
CA LEU A 37 -2.91 5.69 -19.18
C LEU A 37 -3.14 5.84 -17.67
N PHE A 38 -2.15 5.56 -16.85
CA PHE A 38 -2.28 5.72 -15.40
C PHE A 38 -2.41 7.18 -14.96
N VAL A 39 -1.80 8.13 -15.67
CA VAL A 39 -2.06 9.56 -15.48
C VAL A 39 -3.53 9.91 -15.78
N GLN A 40 -4.12 9.31 -16.82
CA GLN A 40 -5.54 9.51 -17.13
C GLN A 40 -6.45 8.89 -16.07
N PHE A 41 -6.12 7.70 -15.56
CA PHE A 41 -6.86 7.09 -14.44
C PHE A 41 -6.75 7.93 -13.16
N SER A 42 -5.55 8.40 -12.83
CA SER A 42 -5.28 9.28 -11.70
C SER A 42 -6.13 10.56 -11.81
N SER A 43 -6.17 11.18 -12.99
CA SER A 43 -6.98 12.36 -13.26
C SER A 43 -8.49 12.09 -13.13
N ALA A 44 -8.96 10.93 -13.58
CA ALA A 44 -10.36 10.53 -13.45
C ALA A 44 -10.76 10.25 -11.99
N LEU A 45 -9.90 9.61 -11.19
CA LEU A 45 -10.14 9.44 -9.76
C LEU A 45 -10.11 10.78 -9.01
N ARG A 46 -9.26 11.71 -9.44
CA ARG A 46 -9.23 13.08 -8.92
C ARG A 46 -10.52 13.84 -9.22
N ALA A 47 -11.11 13.65 -10.40
CA ALA A 47 -12.42 14.18 -10.75
C ALA A 47 -13.52 13.62 -9.84
N VAL A 48 -13.47 12.32 -9.51
CA VAL A 48 -14.39 11.71 -8.54
C VAL A 48 -14.23 12.34 -7.16
N ARG A 49 -12.98 12.65 -6.74
CA ARG A 49 -12.71 13.32 -5.47
C ARG A 49 -13.31 14.72 -5.37
N SER A 50 -13.24 15.53 -6.43
CA SER A 50 -13.73 16.93 -6.39
C SER A 50 -15.23 17.06 -6.13
N ILE A 51 -15.98 15.95 -6.19
CA ILE A 51 -17.40 15.89 -5.87
C ILE A 51 -17.64 15.51 -4.42
N LEU A 52 -16.81 14.63 -3.84
CA LEU A 52 -16.90 14.27 -2.43
C LEU A 52 -16.64 15.49 -1.52
N GLU A 53 -16.01 16.53 -2.06
CA GLU A 53 -15.73 17.80 -1.38
C GLU A 53 -16.84 18.86 -1.58
N GLN A 54 -17.89 18.59 -2.36
CA GLN A 54 -19.01 19.53 -2.58
C GLN A 54 -20.09 19.43 -1.48
N GLU A 55 -20.85 20.52 -1.31
CA GLU A 55 -22.02 20.55 -0.42
C GLU A 55 -23.01 19.42 -0.77
N SER A 56 -23.51 18.74 0.26
CA SER A 56 -24.31 17.50 0.18
C SER A 56 -25.50 17.59 -0.79
N ASP A 57 -26.06 18.79 -0.89
CA ASP A 57 -27.24 19.20 -1.64
C ASP A 57 -27.07 19.03 -3.16
N MET A 58 -25.83 19.11 -3.64
CA MET A 58 -25.50 19.01 -5.07
C MET A 58 -25.17 17.57 -5.51
N ILE A 59 -24.98 16.64 -4.57
CA ILE A 59 -24.62 15.25 -4.86
C ILE A 59 -25.88 14.43 -5.17
N THR A 60 -26.32 14.52 -6.43
CA THR A 60 -27.46 13.74 -6.92
C THR A 60 -27.15 12.24 -6.93
N ARG A 61 -28.21 11.40 -6.98
CA ARG A 61 -28.06 9.95 -7.17
C ARG A 61 -27.28 9.62 -8.45
N GLU A 62 -27.47 10.42 -9.50
CA GLU A 62 -26.76 10.24 -10.77
C GLU A 62 -25.25 10.45 -10.61
N PHE A 63 -24.82 11.50 -9.89
CA PHE A 63 -23.41 11.70 -9.57
C PHE A 63 -22.81 10.52 -8.81
N LYS A 64 -23.50 10.00 -7.78
CA LYS A 64 -23.03 8.82 -7.03
C LYS A 64 -22.87 7.60 -7.94
N ASN A 65 -23.80 7.38 -8.86
CA ASN A 65 -23.73 6.28 -9.82
C ASN A 65 -22.56 6.44 -10.80
N ILE A 66 -22.34 7.66 -11.32
CA ILE A 66 -21.20 7.95 -12.21
C ILE A 66 -19.88 7.72 -11.48
N ASN A 67 -19.75 8.22 -10.25
CA ASN A 67 -18.55 8.03 -9.42
C ASN A 67 -18.26 6.55 -9.19
N LYS A 68 -19.27 5.77 -8.78
CA LYS A 68 -19.13 4.33 -8.55
C LYS A 68 -18.71 3.60 -9.82
N ASP A 69 -19.27 3.96 -10.98
CA ASP A 69 -18.91 3.36 -12.26
C ASP A 69 -17.47 3.70 -12.68
N ILE A 70 -17.03 4.94 -12.51
CA ILE A 70 -15.63 5.34 -12.78
C ILE A 70 -14.66 4.54 -11.90
N GLN A 71 -14.89 4.51 -10.59
CA GLN A 71 -14.03 3.78 -9.64
C GLN A 71 -14.00 2.29 -9.97
N THR A 72 -15.15 1.69 -10.27
CA THR A 72 -15.26 0.26 -10.60
C THR A 72 -14.51 -0.08 -11.89
N ASN A 73 -14.72 0.70 -12.96
CA ASN A 73 -14.05 0.45 -14.24
C ASN A 73 -12.53 0.63 -14.13
N ILE A 74 -12.06 1.68 -13.45
CA ILE A 74 -10.62 1.90 -13.24
C ILE A 74 -10.02 0.74 -12.44
N SER A 75 -10.66 0.33 -11.34
CA SER A 75 -10.18 -0.80 -10.53
C SER A 75 -10.12 -2.10 -11.31
N GLN A 76 -11.12 -2.36 -12.16
CA GLN A 76 -11.13 -3.53 -13.05
C GLN A 76 -9.97 -3.49 -14.05
N LEU A 77 -9.75 -2.34 -14.69
CA LEU A 77 -8.65 -2.16 -15.65
C LEU A 77 -7.29 -2.34 -14.97
N ILE A 78 -7.07 -1.73 -13.80
CA ILE A 78 -5.83 -1.89 -13.04
C ILE A 78 -5.60 -3.37 -12.71
N ASN A 79 -6.61 -4.08 -12.22
CA ASN A 79 -6.50 -5.51 -11.91
C ASN A 79 -6.13 -6.37 -13.13
N ILE A 80 -6.43 -5.94 -14.35
CA ILE A 80 -6.02 -6.64 -15.58
C ILE A 80 -4.60 -6.24 -15.98
N LEU A 81 -4.28 -4.95 -15.85
CA LEU A 81 -3.04 -4.36 -16.37
C LEU A 81 -1.82 -4.63 -15.50
N ILE A 82 -1.97 -4.67 -14.17
CA ILE A 82 -0.81 -4.87 -13.29
C ILE A 82 -0.47 -6.36 -13.20
N THR A 83 0.72 -6.72 -13.63
CA THR A 83 1.20 -8.11 -13.62
C THR A 83 2.61 -8.22 -13.07
N GLU A 84 3.38 -7.13 -13.08
CA GLU A 84 4.77 -7.10 -12.65
C GLU A 84 5.08 -5.86 -11.79
N PRO A 85 6.17 -5.85 -11.01
CA PRO A 85 6.54 -4.72 -10.16
C PRO A 85 6.74 -3.40 -10.92
N GLU A 86 7.21 -3.45 -12.17
CA GLU A 86 7.44 -2.27 -13.03
C GLU A 86 6.14 -1.50 -13.27
N ASP A 87 5.00 -2.19 -13.32
CA ASP A 87 3.68 -1.55 -13.43
C ASP A 87 3.36 -0.69 -12.22
N ILE A 88 3.81 -1.12 -11.04
CA ILE A 88 3.63 -0.39 -9.79
C ILE A 88 4.45 0.90 -9.80
N ASP A 89 5.65 0.90 -10.39
CA ASP A 89 6.42 2.14 -10.58
C ASP A 89 5.64 3.15 -11.43
N LEU A 90 5.01 2.71 -12.52
CA LEU A 90 4.18 3.59 -13.34
C LEU A 90 2.98 4.14 -12.55
N MET A 91 2.38 3.34 -11.68
CA MET A 91 1.28 3.78 -10.81
C MET A 91 1.74 4.78 -9.74
N ILE A 92 2.95 4.62 -9.20
CA ILE A 92 3.56 5.57 -8.26
C ILE A 92 3.86 6.89 -8.99
N LEU A 93 4.54 6.81 -10.14
CA LEU A 93 4.94 7.98 -10.93
C LEU A 93 3.74 8.80 -11.43
N SER A 94 2.64 8.14 -11.81
CA SER A 94 1.40 8.82 -12.21
C SER A 94 0.59 9.38 -11.03
N GLY A 95 0.96 9.05 -9.79
CA GLY A 95 0.20 9.37 -8.58
C GLY A 95 -1.11 8.59 -8.45
N LEU A 96 -1.32 7.53 -9.26
CA LEU A 96 -2.56 6.75 -9.26
C LEU A 96 -2.78 6.05 -7.91
N ILE A 97 -1.72 5.51 -7.30
CA ILE A 97 -1.82 4.88 -5.97
C ILE A 97 -2.31 5.88 -4.91
N LEU A 98 -1.80 7.11 -4.97
CA LEU A 98 -2.18 8.17 -4.02
C LEU A 98 -3.69 8.46 -4.12
N GLU A 99 -4.23 8.54 -5.33
CA GLU A 99 -5.67 8.78 -5.54
C GLU A 99 -6.52 7.58 -5.07
N ILE A 100 -6.06 6.34 -5.27
CA ILE A 100 -6.73 5.13 -4.75
C ILE A 100 -6.80 5.14 -3.22
N ILE A 101 -5.66 5.41 -2.56
CA ILE A 101 -5.58 5.47 -1.09
C ILE A 101 -6.46 6.59 -0.55
N ASP A 102 -6.50 7.74 -1.24
CA ASP A 102 -7.34 8.86 -0.83
C ASP A 102 -8.84 8.52 -0.89
N ILE A 103 -9.28 7.78 -1.92
CA ILE A 103 -10.67 7.29 -2.00
C ILE A 103 -11.00 6.41 -0.80
N VAL A 104 -10.15 5.43 -0.49
CA VAL A 104 -10.36 4.52 0.64
C VAL A 104 -10.35 5.25 1.98
N ARG A 105 -9.48 6.25 2.13
CA ARG A 105 -9.41 7.08 3.35
C ARG A 105 -10.71 7.84 3.63
N ARG A 106 -11.38 8.30 2.58
CA ARG A 106 -12.55 9.20 2.68
C ARG A 106 -13.88 8.49 2.64
N THR A 107 -13.87 7.22 2.24
CA THR A 107 -15.10 6.43 2.02
C THR A 107 -15.23 5.41 3.15
N PRO A 108 -16.39 5.32 3.82
CA PRO A 108 -16.67 4.20 4.73
C PRO A 108 -16.37 2.86 4.04
N ILE A 109 -15.74 1.93 4.75
CA ILE A 109 -15.16 0.73 4.12
C ILE A 109 -16.21 -0.14 3.42
N ASP A 110 -17.44 -0.17 3.94
CA ASP A 110 -18.62 -0.85 3.38
C ASP A 110 -19.10 -0.23 2.05
N GLN A 111 -18.69 1.02 1.77
CA GLN A 111 -19.02 1.75 0.56
C GLN A 111 -17.86 1.80 -0.44
N VAL A 112 -16.65 1.38 -0.03
CA VAL A 112 -15.52 1.24 -0.94
C VAL A 112 -15.84 0.13 -1.95
N PRO A 113 -15.66 0.35 -3.27
CA PRO A 113 -15.88 -0.72 -4.24
C PRO A 113 -14.97 -1.91 -3.94
N TRP A 114 -15.54 -3.11 -3.81
CA TRP A 114 -14.78 -4.35 -3.56
C TRP A 114 -13.57 -4.50 -4.49
N LYS A 115 -13.74 -4.16 -5.77
CA LYS A 115 -12.66 -4.24 -6.76
C LYS A 115 -11.48 -3.30 -6.48
N LEU A 116 -11.72 -2.17 -5.80
CA LEU A 116 -10.67 -1.24 -5.37
C LEU A 116 -9.87 -1.82 -4.20
N LEU A 117 -10.52 -2.55 -3.28
CA LEU A 117 -9.81 -3.29 -2.21
C LEU A 117 -8.92 -4.39 -2.80
N LEU A 118 -9.47 -5.21 -3.72
CA LEU A 118 -8.68 -6.20 -4.45
C LEU A 118 -7.48 -5.58 -5.17
N THR A 119 -7.66 -4.39 -5.76
CA THR A 119 -6.56 -3.64 -6.39
C THR A 119 -5.46 -3.30 -5.39
N LEU A 120 -5.80 -2.82 -4.19
CA LEU A 120 -4.81 -2.51 -3.16
C LEU A 120 -4.06 -3.76 -2.69
N ASN A 121 -4.76 -4.88 -2.49
CA ASN A 121 -4.13 -6.15 -2.15
C ASN A 121 -3.13 -6.56 -3.22
N LYS A 122 -3.58 -6.62 -4.49
CA LYS A 122 -2.74 -6.96 -5.64
C LYS A 122 -1.49 -6.07 -5.76
N ILE A 123 -1.64 -4.76 -5.57
CA ILE A 123 -0.50 -3.83 -5.58
C ILE A 123 0.51 -4.18 -4.48
N THR A 124 0.03 -4.45 -3.25
CA THR A 124 0.93 -4.78 -2.13
C THR A 124 1.54 -6.18 -2.21
N GLU A 125 0.87 -7.11 -2.90
CA GLU A 125 1.36 -8.45 -3.15
C GLU A 125 2.52 -8.43 -4.17
N ILE A 126 2.27 -7.81 -5.33
CA ILE A 126 3.21 -7.77 -6.46
C ILE A 126 4.38 -6.83 -6.18
N GLY A 127 4.13 -5.69 -5.54
CA GLY A 127 5.13 -4.62 -5.38
C GLY A 127 6.41 -5.08 -4.68
N SER A 128 7.54 -4.46 -5.05
CA SER A 128 8.82 -4.62 -4.37
C SER A 128 8.76 -4.11 -2.93
N THR A 129 9.78 -4.44 -2.13
CA THR A 129 9.90 -3.94 -0.76
C THR A 129 9.87 -2.41 -0.68
N GLU A 130 10.60 -1.74 -1.58
CA GLU A 130 10.70 -0.28 -1.67
C GLU A 130 9.37 0.33 -2.09
N GLN A 131 8.71 -0.24 -3.09
CA GLN A 131 7.41 0.23 -3.57
C GLN A 131 6.35 0.10 -2.47
N VAL A 132 6.28 -1.04 -1.79
CA VAL A 132 5.35 -1.24 -0.66
C VAL A 132 5.68 -0.33 0.51
N HIS A 133 6.96 -0.01 0.73
CA HIS A 133 7.36 0.98 1.73
C HIS A 133 6.82 2.38 1.39
N VAL A 134 6.89 2.81 0.13
CA VAL A 134 6.30 4.06 -0.34
C VAL A 134 4.79 4.10 -0.05
N ILE A 135 4.08 3.00 -0.33
CA ILE A 135 2.65 2.85 -0.05
C ILE A 135 2.35 2.95 1.45
N LYS A 136 3.16 2.29 2.28
CA LYS A 136 3.05 2.33 3.74
C LYS A 136 3.23 3.75 4.28
N GLU A 137 4.13 4.54 3.70
CA GLU A 137 4.29 5.95 4.09
C GLU A 137 3.07 6.82 3.75
N MET A 138 2.18 6.37 2.86
CA MET A 138 0.87 6.99 2.60
C MET A 138 -0.19 6.67 3.67
N LYS A 139 0.19 6.02 4.77
CA LYS A 139 -0.64 5.75 5.96
C LYS A 139 -1.80 4.77 5.74
N ILE A 140 -1.68 3.87 4.76
CA ILE A 140 -2.71 2.88 4.43
C ILE A 140 -3.04 1.94 5.62
N MET A 141 -2.07 1.58 6.45
CA MET A 141 -2.33 0.73 7.63
C MET A 141 -3.22 1.45 8.65
N GLN A 142 -2.99 2.74 8.89
CA GLN A 142 -3.81 3.55 9.80
C GLN A 142 -5.22 3.75 9.22
N ILE A 143 -5.33 3.92 7.91
CA ILE A 143 -6.62 4.01 7.21
C ILE A 143 -7.42 2.71 7.39
N PHE A 144 -6.76 1.56 7.35
CA PHE A 144 -7.40 0.25 7.43
C PHE A 144 -7.63 -0.30 8.84
N ALA A 145 -6.91 0.19 9.85
CA ALA A 145 -7.03 -0.31 11.21
C ALA A 145 -8.49 -0.34 11.75
N PRO A 146 -9.35 0.67 11.50
CA PRO A 146 -10.75 0.61 11.92
C PRO A 146 -11.54 -0.51 11.25
N SER A 147 -11.25 -0.81 9.98
CA SER A 147 -11.94 -1.84 9.18
C SER A 147 -11.67 -3.26 9.66
N LEU A 148 -10.67 -3.48 10.51
CA LEU A 148 -10.41 -4.78 11.11
C LEU A 148 -11.47 -5.20 12.14
N LYS A 149 -12.32 -4.28 12.58
CA LYS A 149 -13.47 -4.56 13.45
C LYS A 149 -14.79 -4.64 12.68
N HIS A 150 -14.72 -4.66 11.35
CA HIS A 150 -15.90 -4.71 10.51
C HIS A 150 -16.60 -6.07 10.60
N SER A 151 -17.92 -6.09 10.52
CA SER A 151 -18.73 -7.31 10.65
C SER A 151 -18.71 -8.19 9.40
N ASP A 152 -18.39 -7.60 8.24
CA ASP A 152 -18.18 -8.34 7.00
C ASP A 152 -16.78 -8.98 6.99
N GLU A 153 -16.76 -10.31 7.08
CA GLU A 153 -15.53 -11.13 7.12
C GLU A 153 -14.72 -11.04 5.82
N ASP A 154 -15.36 -10.87 4.66
CA ASP A 154 -14.65 -10.76 3.38
C ASP A 154 -13.88 -9.44 3.31
N ILE A 155 -14.51 -8.33 3.74
CA ILE A 155 -13.84 -7.03 3.88
C ILE A 155 -12.69 -7.13 4.89
N GLN A 156 -12.94 -7.73 6.05
CA GLN A 156 -11.92 -7.87 7.09
C GLN A 156 -10.71 -8.66 6.58
N LYS A 157 -10.95 -9.79 5.90
CA LYS A 157 -9.92 -10.63 5.31
C LYS A 157 -9.09 -9.88 4.29
N GLU A 158 -9.73 -9.18 3.36
CA GLU A 158 -9.03 -8.44 2.31
C GLU A 158 -8.13 -7.34 2.90
N VAL A 159 -8.64 -6.62 3.90
CA VAL A 159 -7.88 -5.60 4.62
C VAL A 159 -6.70 -6.22 5.37
N LEU A 160 -6.89 -7.37 6.01
CA LEU A 160 -5.82 -8.11 6.69
C LEU A 160 -4.74 -8.55 5.71
N GLU A 161 -5.10 -9.00 4.51
CA GLU A 161 -4.14 -9.41 3.49
C GLU A 161 -3.25 -8.24 3.06
N VAL A 162 -3.83 -7.05 2.82
CA VAL A 162 -3.05 -5.84 2.51
C VAL A 162 -2.07 -5.51 3.64
N ILE A 163 -2.53 -5.51 4.89
CA ILE A 163 -1.68 -5.21 6.05
C ILE A 163 -0.56 -6.26 6.19
N ASN A 164 -0.89 -7.53 6.01
CA ASN A 164 0.07 -8.64 6.09
C ASN A 164 1.16 -8.52 5.02
N ASN A 165 0.79 -8.16 3.79
CA ASN A 165 1.75 -7.92 2.71
C ASN A 165 2.73 -6.79 3.05
N ILE A 166 2.21 -5.68 3.61
CA ILE A 166 3.05 -4.55 4.06
C ILE A 166 4.01 -4.99 5.16
N ILE A 167 3.54 -5.74 6.16
CA ILE A 167 4.37 -6.22 7.27
C ILE A 167 5.46 -7.17 6.75
N LYS A 168 5.11 -8.14 5.90
CA LYS A 168 6.07 -9.09 5.31
C LYS A 168 7.18 -8.38 4.52
N LYS A 169 6.82 -7.39 3.70
CA LYS A 169 7.79 -6.63 2.90
C LYS A 169 8.65 -5.73 3.79
N GLY A 170 8.04 -5.04 4.76
CA GLY A 170 8.76 -4.24 5.75
C GLY A 170 9.75 -5.06 6.57
N TRP A 171 9.43 -6.33 6.84
CA TRP A 171 10.34 -7.24 7.51
C TRP A 171 11.57 -7.58 6.66
N ASN A 172 11.37 -7.92 5.38
CA ASN A 172 12.49 -8.19 4.46
C ASN A 172 13.50 -7.03 4.43
N MET A 173 13.02 -5.78 4.46
CA MET A 173 13.88 -4.60 4.55
C MET A 173 14.80 -4.62 5.78
N VAL A 174 14.27 -5.00 6.95
CA VAL A 174 15.05 -5.08 8.20
C VAL A 174 16.10 -6.19 8.10
N ILE A 175 15.74 -7.33 7.53
CA ILE A 175 16.68 -8.45 7.32
C ILE A 175 17.83 -8.01 6.41
N ASP A 176 17.52 -7.32 5.32
CA ASP A 176 18.53 -6.91 4.34
C ASP A 176 19.49 -5.87 4.92
N ILE A 177 18.98 -4.94 5.73
CA ILE A 177 19.81 -3.99 6.50
C ILE A 177 20.73 -4.75 7.46
N TYR A 178 20.19 -5.69 8.24
CA TYR A 178 20.99 -6.48 9.19
C TYR A 178 22.12 -7.24 8.48
N LYS A 179 21.80 -7.92 7.37
CA LYS A 179 22.80 -8.61 6.55
C LYS A 179 23.87 -7.63 6.06
N ALA A 180 23.49 -6.50 5.47
CA ALA A 180 24.44 -5.51 4.97
C ALA A 180 25.39 -4.98 6.07
N THR A 181 24.87 -4.68 7.26
CA THR A 181 25.68 -4.21 8.40
C THR A 181 26.60 -5.28 8.97
N SER A 182 26.16 -6.54 9.00
CA SER A 182 26.99 -7.68 9.45
C SER A 182 28.17 -7.93 8.51
N TRP A 183 27.96 -7.84 7.19
CA TRP A 183 29.04 -7.97 6.19
C TRP A 183 30.05 -6.82 6.26
N GLN A 184 29.59 -5.58 6.48
CA GLN A 184 30.49 -4.43 6.66
C GLN A 184 31.40 -4.57 7.90
N SER A 185 30.86 -5.13 8.98
CA SER A 185 31.61 -5.35 10.23
C SER A 185 32.69 -6.44 10.08
N GLN A 186 32.44 -7.46 9.25
CA GLN A 186 33.41 -8.51 8.94
C GLN A 186 34.53 -8.04 7.99
N MET A 187 34.23 -7.17 7.01
CA MET A 187 35.26 -6.59 6.14
C MET A 187 36.16 -5.58 6.88
N SER A 188 35.59 -4.76 7.79
CA SER A 188 36.38 -3.80 8.58
C SER A 188 37.31 -4.47 9.63
N THR A 189 37.04 -5.71 10.01
CA THR A 189 37.87 -6.48 10.94
C THR A 189 38.89 -7.36 10.21
N GLY A 190 38.62 -7.76 8.97
CA GLY A 190 39.57 -8.48 8.11
C GLY A 190 40.83 -7.69 7.74
N ASP A 191 40.72 -6.38 7.51
CA ASP A 191 41.87 -5.52 7.14
C ASP A 191 42.72 -5.05 8.34
N ARG A 192 42.28 -5.29 9.58
CA ARG A 192 43.05 -4.98 10.80
C ARG A 192 43.82 -6.18 11.36
N ALA A 193 43.75 -7.34 10.73
CA ALA A 193 44.42 -8.56 11.17
C ALA A 193 45.77 -8.81 10.47
N ILE A 194 46.58 -7.76 10.28
CA ILE A 194 48.02 -7.91 10.03
C ILE A 194 48.77 -7.20 11.14
N GLY A 195 49.08 -7.96 12.19
CA GLY A 195 50.00 -7.59 13.26
C GLY A 195 49.31 -7.12 14.54
N TYR A 196 49.16 -8.02 15.51
CA TYR A 196 49.75 -7.90 16.84
C TYR A 196 49.55 -9.21 17.63
N ASN A 197 50.58 -9.55 18.41
CA ASN A 197 50.81 -10.80 19.12
C ASN A 197 49.67 -11.27 20.04
N GLN A 198 49.58 -12.60 20.14
CA GLN A 198 48.94 -13.35 21.23
C GLN A 198 49.50 -12.90 22.58
N ASP A 199 48.62 -12.52 23.51
CA ASP A 199 48.40 -13.23 24.77
C ASP A 199 47.51 -12.40 25.71
N HIS A 200 46.55 -13.11 26.32
CA HIS A 200 45.70 -12.73 27.46
C HIS A 200 44.26 -12.27 27.16
N GLN A 201 43.36 -13.00 27.85
CA GLN A 201 41.94 -12.75 28.16
C GLN A 201 40.89 -13.11 27.09
N ARG A 202 40.58 -14.41 27.07
CA ARG A 202 39.24 -14.92 26.74
C ARG A 202 38.35 -14.72 27.97
N GLU A 203 37.38 -13.83 27.88
CA GLU A 203 36.04 -13.94 28.48
C GLU A 203 35.22 -12.69 28.10
N ASN A 204 34.58 -12.76 26.95
CA ASN A 204 33.29 -12.14 26.66
C ASN A 204 32.83 -12.74 25.33
N ILE A 205 32.14 -13.88 25.43
CA ILE A 205 31.35 -14.39 24.33
C ILE A 205 30.13 -13.47 24.32
N ASP A 206 30.13 -12.49 23.42
CA ASP A 206 28.92 -11.79 23.04
C ASP A 206 27.90 -12.87 22.62
N GLU A 207 26.87 -13.08 23.46
CA GLU A 207 25.68 -13.84 23.10
C GLU A 207 24.96 -13.08 21.98
N GLN A 208 25.45 -13.26 20.77
CA GLN A 208 24.74 -12.86 19.56
C GLN A 208 23.58 -13.84 19.44
N GLU A 209 22.39 -13.45 19.95
CA GLU A 209 21.18 -14.26 19.89
C GLU A 209 21.01 -14.85 18.48
N ASP A 210 20.79 -16.16 18.40
CA ASP A 210 20.54 -16.87 17.15
C ASP A 210 19.40 -16.16 16.40
N PRO A 211 19.66 -15.62 15.19
CA PRO A 211 18.65 -14.93 14.41
C PRO A 211 17.37 -15.76 14.26
N GLN A 212 17.49 -17.10 14.13
CA GLN A 212 16.32 -17.99 14.03
C GLN A 212 15.43 -17.98 15.28
N LEU A 213 16.03 -17.83 16.46
CA LEU A 213 15.30 -17.73 17.72
C LEU A 213 14.59 -16.38 17.86
N TYR A 214 15.22 -15.30 17.38
CA TYR A 214 14.59 -13.97 17.27
C TYR A 214 13.43 -13.98 16.26
N TYR A 215 13.60 -14.64 15.10
CA TYR A 215 12.54 -14.85 14.09
C TYR A 215 11.33 -15.59 14.69
N ALA A 216 11.57 -16.68 15.42
CA ALA A 216 10.49 -17.47 16.04
C ALA A 216 9.75 -16.67 17.12
N ARG A 217 10.46 -15.89 17.94
CA ARG A 217 9.84 -15.04 18.99
C ARG A 217 9.04 -13.89 18.40
N PHE A 218 9.50 -13.27 17.31
CA PHE A 218 8.80 -12.16 16.68
C PHE A 218 7.58 -12.61 15.86
N ALA A 219 7.66 -13.74 15.14
CA ALA A 219 6.51 -14.34 14.47
C ALA A 219 5.41 -14.72 15.48
N ASN A 220 5.82 -15.26 16.64
CA ASN A 220 4.91 -15.47 17.76
C ASN A 220 4.39 -14.16 18.35
N PHE A 221 5.19 -13.09 18.41
CA PHE A 221 4.75 -11.77 18.89
C PHE A 221 3.74 -11.10 17.96
N ILE A 222 3.95 -11.13 16.63
CA ILE A 222 2.98 -10.60 15.66
C ILE A 222 1.72 -11.46 15.63
N GLY A 223 1.86 -12.79 15.60
CA GLY A 223 0.74 -13.71 15.71
C GLY A 223 -0.06 -13.47 16.98
N PHE A 224 0.62 -13.31 18.12
CA PHE A 224 0.00 -13.04 19.41
C PHE A 224 -0.58 -11.62 19.50
N THR A 225 0.05 -10.58 18.98
CA THR A 225 -0.49 -9.21 19.02
C THR A 225 -1.69 -9.03 18.09
N LEU A 226 -1.67 -9.59 16.88
CA LEU A 226 -2.87 -9.63 16.05
C LEU A 226 -3.98 -10.48 16.69
N TYR A 227 -3.64 -11.65 17.23
CA TYR A 227 -4.62 -12.55 17.86
C TYR A 227 -5.23 -11.97 19.15
N THR A 228 -4.42 -11.37 20.03
CA THR A 228 -4.88 -10.67 21.23
C THR A 228 -5.64 -9.39 20.92
N TRP A 229 -5.26 -8.64 19.88
CA TRP A 229 -6.02 -7.47 19.45
C TRP A 229 -7.39 -7.84 18.89
N ILE A 230 -7.48 -8.98 18.18
CA ILE A 230 -8.75 -9.59 17.74
C ILE A 230 -9.58 -10.06 18.94
N LEU A 231 -8.98 -10.71 19.93
CA LEU A 231 -9.69 -11.25 21.11
C LEU A 231 -10.14 -10.19 22.13
N VAL A 232 -9.37 -9.12 22.33
CA VAL A 232 -9.69 -8.03 23.27
C VAL A 232 -10.68 -7.01 22.66
N SER A 233 -10.94 -7.11 21.35
CA SER A 233 -11.88 -6.25 20.64
C SER A 233 -13.28 -6.88 20.45
N ASN A 234 -13.51 -8.08 20.97
CA ASN A 234 -14.83 -8.74 21.13
C ASN A 234 -15.32 -8.61 22.58
#